data_AF-A0A438GRM6-F1
#
_entry.id   AF-A0A438GRM6-F1
#
_cell.length_a   1.000
_cell.length_b   1.000
_cell.length_c   1.000
_cell.angle_alpha   90.00
_cell.angle_beta   90.00
_cell.angle_gamma   90.00
#
_symmetry.space_group_name_H-M   'P 1'
#
loop_
_entity.id
_entity.type
_entity.pdbx_description
1 polymer ?
#
loop_
_entity_poly.entity_id
_entity_poly.type
_entity_poly.pdbx_seq_one_letter_code
_entity_poly.pdbx_strand_id
1 'polypeptide(L)'
;MFVFLLLAKAFALVHGQGTRVGFYSASCPQAEFIVQLTVAAHFQSDPAIAPGLLRMHFHDYVCPGVVSCADILALAARDAVVLTNGPRWLVPTGRRDGRVSLASDTNNLPGFTESIASQKKKFADKGLK
;
A
#
# COMPACT_ATOMS: atom_id res chain seq x y z
N MET A 1 -31.01 10.57 -39.71
CA MET A 1 -31.09 9.72 -38.51
C MET A 1 -29.82 8.88 -38.23
N PHE A 2 -28.64 9.21 -38.77
CA PHE A 2 -27.42 8.38 -38.58
C PHE A 2 -26.15 9.14 -38.16
N VAL A 3 -26.23 10.46 -37.91
CA VAL A 3 -25.04 11.28 -37.58
C VAL A 3 -24.91 11.59 -36.08
N PHE A 4 -25.98 11.38 -35.29
CA PHE A 4 -25.97 11.67 -33.84
C PHE A 4 -25.43 10.53 -32.96
N LEU A 5 -25.16 9.34 -33.51
CA LEU A 5 -24.72 8.17 -32.73
C LEU A 5 -23.19 8.02 -32.60
N LEU A 6 -22.40 8.89 -33.22
CA LEU A 6 -20.92 8.79 -33.21
C LEU A 6 -20.22 9.67 -32.15
N LEU A 7 -20.96 10.49 -31.39
CA LEU A 7 -20.39 11.41 -30.38
C LEU A 7 -20.60 10.95 -28.92
N ALA A 8 -21.00 9.68 -28.69
CA ALA A 8 -21.19 9.13 -27.34
C ALA A 8 -20.09 8.15 -26.92
N LYS A 9 -18.87 8.24 -27.50
CA LYS A 9 -17.72 7.48 -27.00
C LYS A 9 -17.09 8.20 -25.80
N ALA A 10 -17.65 7.85 -24.64
CA ALA A 10 -17.09 7.91 -23.29
C ALA A 10 -15.71 8.60 -23.13
N PHE A 11 -15.72 9.89 -22.82
CA PHE A 11 -14.78 10.39 -21.82
C PHE A 11 -15.31 10.01 -20.44
N ALA A 12 -15.22 8.72 -20.09
CA ALA A 12 -15.13 8.39 -18.67
C ALA A 12 -13.77 8.94 -18.22
N LEU A 13 -13.77 10.18 -17.75
CA LEU A 13 -12.62 10.78 -17.08
C LEU A 13 -12.44 9.98 -15.80
N VAL A 14 -11.67 8.88 -15.88
CA VAL A 14 -11.28 8.09 -14.72
C VAL A 14 -10.51 9.05 -13.83
N HIS A 15 -11.21 9.60 -12.83
CA HIS A 15 -10.58 10.34 -11.74
C HIS A 15 -9.79 9.32 -10.93
N GLY A 16 -8.57 9.03 -11.35
CA GLY A 16 -7.58 8.45 -10.46
C GLY A 16 -7.33 9.47 -9.36
N GLN A 17 -8.08 9.41 -8.26
CA GLN A 17 -8.01 10.38 -7.15
C GLN A 17 -6.68 10.32 -6.37
N GLY A 18 -5.65 9.66 -6.91
CA GLY A 18 -4.41 9.36 -6.20
C GLY A 18 -4.67 8.60 -4.90
N THR A 19 -3.66 8.53 -4.05
CA THR A 19 -3.85 8.14 -2.66
C THR A 19 -4.24 9.37 -1.84
N ARG A 20 -5.06 9.19 -0.79
CA ARG A 20 -5.42 10.26 0.15
C ARG A 20 -5.59 9.72 1.56
N VAL A 21 -5.43 10.59 2.55
CA VAL A 21 -5.78 10.25 3.93
C VAL A 21 -7.30 10.06 4.03
N GLY A 22 -7.74 9.02 4.74
CA GLY A 22 -9.16 8.71 4.89
C GLY A 22 -9.83 8.18 3.61
N PHE A 23 -9.09 7.56 2.69
CA PHE A 23 -9.65 6.99 1.45
C PHE A 23 -10.82 6.04 1.72
N TYR A 24 -10.70 5.17 2.73
CA TYR A 24 -11.70 4.18 3.13
C TYR A 24 -12.79 4.69 4.09
N SER A 25 -12.79 5.99 4.43
CA SER A 25 -13.69 6.55 5.47
C SER A 25 -15.18 6.29 5.23
N ALA A 26 -15.61 6.20 3.97
CA ALA A 26 -17.00 5.91 3.61
C ALA A 26 -17.27 4.42 3.33
N SER A 27 -16.27 3.66 2.87
CA SER A 27 -16.45 2.28 2.40
C SER A 27 -16.10 1.22 3.45
N CYS A 28 -15.12 1.52 4.30
CA CYS A 28 -14.68 0.68 5.42
C CYS A 28 -14.07 1.60 6.50
N PRO A 29 -14.90 2.25 7.32
CA PRO A 29 -14.43 3.21 8.33
C PRO A 29 -13.46 2.60 9.34
N GLN A 30 -13.55 1.28 9.57
CA GLN A 30 -12.70 0.55 10.52
C GLN A 30 -11.37 0.07 9.93
N ALA A 31 -11.08 0.33 8.65
CA ALA A 31 -9.90 -0.21 7.96
C ALA A 31 -8.59 0.01 8.72
N GLU A 32 -8.28 1.28 9.03
CA GLU A 32 -7.01 1.63 9.69
C GLU A 32 -6.92 1.07 11.11
N PHE A 33 -8.04 1.04 11.84
CA PHE A 33 -8.09 0.53 13.20
C PHE A 33 -7.82 -0.97 13.25
N ILE A 34 -8.43 -1.74 12.34
CA ILE A 34 -8.24 -3.19 12.29
C ILE A 34 -6.81 -3.52 11.90
N VAL A 35 -6.21 -2.79 10.94
CA VAL A 35 -4.78 -2.93 10.63
C VAL A 35 -3.92 -2.74 11.86
N GLN A 36 -4.14 -1.65 12.59
CA GLN A 36 -3.40 -1.35 13.80
C GLN A 36 -3.55 -2.42 14.88
N LEU A 37 -4.77 -2.91 15.12
CA LEU A 37 -5.03 -3.98 16.09
C LEU A 37 -4.33 -5.28 15.71
N THR A 38 -4.44 -5.72 14.46
CA THR A 38 -3.83 -6.98 14.03
C THR A 38 -2.30 -6.90 14.08
N VAL A 39 -1.71 -5.77 13.64
CA VAL A 39 -0.26 -5.56 13.75
C VAL A 39 0.17 -5.65 15.21
N ALA A 40 -0.50 -4.94 16.11
CA ALA A 40 -0.18 -4.95 17.54
C ALA A 40 -0.29 -6.35 18.16
N ALA A 41 -1.32 -7.12 17.79
CA ALA A 41 -1.52 -8.47 18.29
C ALA A 41 -0.40 -9.44 17.88
N HIS A 42 0.11 -9.33 16.64
CA HIS A 42 1.12 -10.25 16.11
C HIS A 42 2.56 -9.77 16.33
N PHE A 43 2.77 -8.48 16.56
CA PHE A 43 4.09 -7.92 16.82
C PHE A 43 4.73 -8.54 18.07
N GLN A 44 3.93 -8.90 19.07
CA GLN A 44 4.42 -9.55 20.29
C GLN A 44 4.89 -10.99 20.06
N SER A 45 4.36 -11.69 19.06
CA SER A 45 4.80 -13.05 18.74
C SER A 45 6.10 -13.06 17.94
N ASP A 46 6.22 -12.19 16.94
CA ASP A 46 7.45 -12.04 16.16
C ASP A 46 7.55 -10.63 15.56
N PRO A 47 8.40 -9.76 16.14
CA PRO A 47 8.63 -8.41 15.63
C PRO A 47 9.19 -8.35 14.20
N ALA A 48 9.88 -9.40 13.73
CA ALA A 48 10.47 -9.46 12.39
C ALA A 48 9.44 -9.80 11.30
N ILE A 49 8.29 -10.35 11.68
CA ILE A 49 7.28 -10.87 10.74
C ILE A 49 6.10 -9.91 10.54
N ALA A 50 6.01 -8.86 11.37
CA ALA A 50 4.87 -7.95 11.42
C ALA A 50 4.40 -7.37 10.06
N PRO A 51 5.24 -7.02 9.07
CA PRO A 51 4.74 -6.54 7.77
C PRO A 51 4.33 -7.65 6.79
N GLY A 52 4.97 -8.82 6.88
CA GLY A 52 4.89 -9.87 5.85
C GLY A 52 3.68 -10.80 5.98
N LEU A 53 3.26 -11.15 7.20
CA LEU A 53 2.14 -12.08 7.43
C LEU A 53 0.76 -11.43 7.47
N LEU A 54 0.66 -10.10 7.48
CA LEU A 54 -0.65 -9.44 7.58
C LEU A 54 -1.53 -9.73 6.36
N ARG A 55 -0.95 -10.00 5.19
CA ARG A 55 -1.72 -10.28 3.97
C ARG A 55 -2.74 -11.42 4.13
N MET A 56 -2.51 -12.42 4.99
CA MET A 56 -3.45 -13.52 5.21
C MET A 56 -4.55 -13.24 6.24
N HIS A 57 -4.33 -12.35 7.21
CA HIS A 57 -5.33 -12.09 8.26
C HIS A 57 -6.43 -11.11 7.78
N PHE A 58 -6.12 -10.23 6.84
CA PHE A 58 -7.03 -9.17 6.40
C PHE A 58 -8.10 -9.59 5.39
N HIS A 59 -8.01 -10.79 4.82
CA HIS A 59 -8.81 -11.15 3.66
C HIS A 59 -10.31 -11.35 4.01
N ASP A 60 -10.68 -11.75 5.23
CA ASP A 60 -11.88 -12.59 5.36
C ASP A 60 -12.97 -12.18 6.37
N TYR A 61 -12.91 -11.07 7.11
CA TYR A 61 -14.00 -10.80 8.10
C TYR A 61 -14.66 -9.42 8.07
N VAL A 62 -13.91 -8.32 8.17
CA VAL A 62 -14.56 -7.02 8.44
C VAL A 62 -14.75 -6.15 7.21
N CYS A 63 -13.84 -6.21 6.23
CA CYS A 63 -13.94 -5.42 4.99
C CYS A 63 -13.54 -6.23 3.73
N PRO A 64 -14.32 -7.26 3.36
CA PRO A 64 -13.96 -8.19 2.29
C PRO A 64 -13.87 -7.47 0.94
N GLY A 65 -12.71 -7.58 0.27
CA GLY A 65 -12.51 -7.03 -1.08
C GLY A 65 -12.53 -5.50 -1.19
N VAL A 66 -12.60 -4.76 -0.07
CA VAL A 66 -12.60 -3.29 -0.07
C VAL A 66 -11.18 -2.72 0.06
N VAL A 67 -10.40 -3.25 1.00
CA VAL A 67 -9.05 -2.74 1.30
C VAL A 67 -8.01 -3.53 0.50
N SER A 68 -7.14 -2.82 -0.22
CA SER A 68 -6.09 -3.47 -1.02
C SER A 68 -4.95 -4.01 -0.15
N CYS A 69 -4.30 -5.08 -0.62
CA CYS A 69 -3.09 -5.63 -0.01
C CYS A 69 -1.98 -4.57 0.08
N ALA A 70 -1.86 -3.74 -0.96
CA ALA A 70 -0.88 -2.66 -1.01
C ALA A 70 -1.09 -1.61 0.11
N ASP A 71 -2.34 -1.27 0.45
CA ASP A 71 -2.61 -0.35 1.55
C ASP A 71 -2.47 -1.01 2.93
N ILE A 72 -2.80 -2.30 3.06
CA ILE A 72 -2.52 -3.07 4.28
C ILE A 72 -1.03 -3.03 4.59
N LEU A 73 -0.17 -3.27 3.59
CA LEU A 73 1.28 -3.19 3.76
C LEU A 73 1.76 -1.79 4.19
N ALA A 74 1.18 -0.72 3.60
CA ALA A 74 1.55 0.65 3.94
C ALA A 74 1.14 1.04 5.38
N LEU A 75 -0.07 0.65 5.79
CA LEU A 75 -0.58 0.88 7.15
C LEU A 75 0.21 0.06 8.18
N ALA A 76 0.46 -1.20 7.87
CA ALA A 76 1.24 -2.10 8.70
C ALA A 76 2.66 -1.58 8.98
N ALA A 77 3.34 -1.07 7.96
CA ALA A 77 4.67 -0.49 8.12
C ALA A 77 4.67 0.69 9.10
N ARG A 78 3.65 1.56 9.02
CA ARG A 78 3.46 2.66 9.98
C ARG A 78 3.23 2.14 11.39
N ASP A 79 2.33 1.17 11.55
CA ASP A 79 2.00 0.62 12.86
C ASP A 79 3.19 -0.11 13.51
N ALA A 80 4.01 -0.82 12.73
CA ALA A 80 5.26 -1.41 13.21
C ALA A 80 6.27 -0.37 13.70
N VAL A 81 6.40 0.77 13.01
CA VAL A 81 7.26 1.86 13.48
C VAL A 81 6.72 2.48 14.78
N VAL A 82 5.42 2.66 14.91
CA VAL A 82 4.81 3.15 16.15
C VAL A 82 5.05 2.18 17.31
N LEU A 83 4.96 0.87 17.09
CA LEU A 83 5.22 -0.16 18.11
C LEU A 83 6.69 -0.20 18.56
N THR A 84 7.62 0.28 17.73
CA THR A 84 9.05 0.39 18.06
C THR A 84 9.41 1.77 18.61
N ASN A 85 8.44 2.50 19.19
CA ASN A 85 8.57 3.87 19.71
C ASN A 85 8.98 4.91 18.66
N GLY A 86 8.75 4.62 17.38
CA GLY A 86 8.92 5.58 16.29
C GLY A 86 7.74 6.56 16.16
N PRO A 87 7.87 7.56 15.27
CA PRO A 87 6.83 8.56 15.07
C PRO A 87 5.59 7.95 14.41
N ARG A 88 4.43 8.54 14.66
CA ARG A 88 3.21 8.27 13.90
C ARG A 88 3.09 9.25 12.75
N TRP A 89 2.73 8.77 11.57
CA TRP A 89 2.32 9.61 10.43
C TRP A 89 0.99 9.15 9.84
N LEU A 90 0.34 10.06 9.11
CA LEU A 90 -0.85 9.77 8.32
C LEU A 90 -0.44 9.02 7.05
N VAL A 91 -1.12 7.92 6.75
CA VAL A 91 -0.84 7.10 5.56
C VAL A 91 -1.90 7.40 4.50
N PRO A 92 -1.54 8.03 3.37
CA PRO A 92 -2.45 8.10 2.23
C PRO A 92 -2.75 6.69 1.71
N THR A 93 -4.03 6.34 1.64
CA THR A 93 -4.54 5.05 1.16
C THR A 93 -5.29 5.22 -0.17
N GLY A 94 -5.65 4.13 -0.83
CA GLY A 94 -6.19 4.08 -2.19
C GLY A 94 -5.28 3.40 -3.22
N ARG A 95 -4.21 2.71 -2.77
CA ARG A 95 -3.38 1.90 -3.67
C ARG A 95 -4.19 0.72 -4.20
N ARG A 96 -3.82 0.22 -5.38
CA ARG A 96 -4.44 -0.97 -5.99
C ARG A 96 -3.41 -2.08 -6.06
N ASP A 97 -3.89 -3.31 -5.97
CA ASP A 97 -3.03 -4.50 -6.02
C ASP A 97 -2.57 -4.78 -7.45
N GLY A 98 -1.27 -5.04 -7.60
CA GLY A 98 -0.69 -5.50 -8.85
C GLY A 98 -1.24 -6.88 -9.22
N ARG A 99 -1.44 -7.13 -10.52
CA ARG A 99 -1.90 -8.42 -11.05
C ARG A 99 -0.77 -9.37 -11.45
N VAL A 100 0.47 -8.90 -11.42
CA VAL A 100 1.66 -9.61 -11.87
C VAL A 100 2.76 -9.41 -10.85
N SER A 101 3.51 -10.47 -10.57
CA SER A 101 4.73 -10.45 -9.78
C SER A 101 5.88 -10.90 -10.68
N LEU A 102 6.92 -10.06 -10.83
CA LEU A 102 8.09 -10.37 -11.65
C LEU A 102 9.33 -10.40 -10.77
N ALA A 103 10.12 -11.48 -10.84
CA ALA A 103 11.38 -11.57 -10.12
C ALA A 103 12.36 -10.46 -10.54
N SER A 104 12.30 -10.03 -11.81
CA SER A 104 13.12 -8.94 -12.34
C SER A 104 12.90 -7.59 -11.64
N ASP A 105 11.76 -7.38 -10.97
CA ASP A 105 11.49 -6.15 -10.22
C ASP A 105 12.46 -5.97 -9.04
N THR A 106 13.05 -7.07 -8.56
CA THR A 106 14.02 -7.09 -7.46
C THR A 106 15.42 -6.65 -7.88
N ASN A 107 15.73 -6.60 -9.18
CA ASN A 107 17.06 -6.22 -9.69
C ASN A 107 17.49 -4.80 -9.29
N ASN A 108 16.51 -3.93 -8.99
CA ASN A 108 16.74 -2.55 -8.59
C ASN A 108 16.78 -2.36 -7.07
N LEU A 109 16.68 -3.42 -6.27
CA LEU A 109 16.83 -3.31 -4.82
C LEU A 109 18.29 -3.02 -4.46
N PRO A 110 18.56 -2.15 -3.47
CA PRO A 110 19.90 -1.91 -2.98
C PRO A 110 20.42 -3.15 -2.24
N GLY A 111 21.52 -3.74 -2.73
CA GLY A 111 22.23 -4.80 -2.02
C GLY A 111 23.08 -4.27 -0.87
N PHE A 112 23.25 -5.07 0.19
CA PHE A 112 24.04 -4.70 1.36
C PHE A 112 25.55 -4.61 1.09
N THR A 113 26.03 -5.20 -0.01
CA THR A 113 27.44 -5.16 -0.44
C THR A 113 27.74 -4.04 -1.44
N GLU A 114 26.73 -3.28 -1.88
CA GLU A 114 26.91 -2.22 -2.87
C GLU A 114 27.50 -0.95 -2.26
N SER A 115 28.25 -0.20 -3.09
CA SER A 115 28.79 1.09 -2.69
C SER A 115 27.67 2.10 -2.38
N ILE A 116 27.96 3.05 -1.49
CA ILE A 116 27.03 4.14 -1.14
C ILE A 116 26.60 4.92 -2.39
N ALA A 117 27.49 5.09 -3.37
CA ALA A 117 27.17 5.76 -4.63
C ALA A 117 26.11 5.00 -5.44
N SER A 118 26.22 3.67 -5.52
CA SER A 118 25.20 2.81 -6.16
C SER A 118 23.86 2.91 -5.45
N GLN A 119 23.88 2.85 -4.12
CA GLN A 119 22.66 2.98 -3.31
C GLN A 119 22.00 4.35 -3.51
N LYS A 120 22.75 5.46 -3.43
CA LYS A 120 22.22 6.81 -3.70
C LYS A 120 21.57 6.90 -5.08
N LYS A 121 22.19 6.32 -6.10
CA LYS A 121 21.62 6.29 -7.45
C LYS A 121 20.28 5.54 -7.48
N LYS A 122 20.20 4.35 -6.88
CA LYS A 122 18.97 3.55 -6.84
C LYS A 122 17.81 4.26 -6.13
N PHE A 123 18.09 4.98 -5.05
CA PHE A 123 17.08 5.80 -4.37
C PHE A 123 16.64 7.00 -5.22
N ALA A 124 17.59 7.70 -5.86
CA ALA A 124 17.30 8.82 -6.75
C ALA A 124 16.43 8.41 -7.95
N ASP A 125 16.67 7.21 -8.51
CA ASP A 125 15.87 6.63 -9.60
C ASP A 125 14.40 6.35 -9.16
N LYS A 126 14.10 6.39 -7.85
CA LYS A 126 12.73 6.34 -7.27
C LYS A 126 12.21 7.69 -6.81
N GLY A 127 12.92 8.78 -7.10
CA GLY A 127 12.55 10.13 -6.69
C GLY A 127 12.84 10.42 -5.20
N LEU A 128 13.61 9.56 -4.53
CA LEU A 128 14.04 9.75 -3.15
C LEU A 128 15.42 10.40 -3.15
N LYS A 129 15.55 11.52 -2.45
CA LYS A 129 16.79 12.30 -2.35
C LYS A 129 17.47 12.11 -1.00
#